data_AF-A0A9W6XY05-F1
#
_entry.id   AF-A0A9W6XY05-F1
#
_cell.length_a   1.000
_cell.length_b   1.000
_cell.length_c   1.000
_cell.angle_alpha   90.00
_cell.angle_beta   90.00
_cell.angle_gamma   90.00
#
_symmetry.space_group_name_H-M   'P 1'
#
loop_
_entity.id
_entity.type
_entity.pdbx_description
1 polymer ?
#
loop_
_entity_poly.entity_id
_entity_poly.type
_entity_poly.pdbx_seq_one_letter_code
_entity_poly.pdbx_strand_id
1 'polypeptide(L)'
;MKTWDILADNLKTIGDFSKDTITCKSAQARFNTLLASHHKFDEKSAGASGKRQSYMEKRQFLDELVVLFDEHERDEPKRSREQNDKAQAEESAGKLMRDAALQRMKDRKKGSDGDDHLSERPSMRHKNNVIDLMRDDIEAEGRKRERCGWRRRKSAKSSGNYDFNLAKWSRIALIK
;
A
#
# COMPACT_ATOMS: atom_id res chain seq x y z
N MET A 1 9.08 -22.14 8.74
CA MET A 1 10.11 -23.13 9.14
C MET A 1 10.77 -22.76 10.46
N LYS A 2 11.42 -21.59 10.56
CA LYS A 2 12.12 -21.15 11.80
C LYS A 2 11.32 -21.29 13.11
N THR A 3 10.03 -20.99 13.10
CA THR A 3 9.17 -21.10 14.30
C THR A 3 9.00 -22.54 14.78
N TRP A 4 8.90 -23.49 13.85
CA TRP A 4 8.79 -24.92 14.17
C TRP A 4 10.12 -25.51 14.61
N ASP A 5 11.24 -24.98 14.14
CA ASP A 5 12.58 -25.33 14.64
C ASP A 5 12.73 -24.91 16.12
N ILE A 6 12.32 -23.69 16.46
CA ILE A 6 12.31 -23.21 17.86
C ILE A 6 11.43 -24.10 18.74
N LEU A 7 10.23 -24.46 18.27
CA LEU A 7 9.35 -25.36 19.00
C LEU A 7 9.99 -26.74 19.20
N ALA A 8 10.63 -27.29 18.17
CA ALA A 8 11.33 -28.56 18.24
C ALA A 8 12.48 -28.51 19.26
N ASP A 9 13.22 -27.41 19.31
CA ASP A 9 14.31 -27.23 20.27
C ASP A 9 13.79 -27.09 21.70
N ASN A 10 12.72 -26.32 21.92
CA ASN A 10 12.05 -26.24 23.22
C ASN A 10 11.55 -27.61 23.68
N LEU A 11 10.99 -28.42 22.78
CA LEU A 11 10.51 -29.76 23.12
C LEU A 11 11.65 -30.70 23.57
N LYS A 12 12.88 -30.52 23.06
CA LYS A 12 14.05 -31.30 23.51
C LYS A 12 14.53 -30.90 24.91
N THR A 13 14.23 -29.68 25.35
CA THR A 13 14.63 -29.21 26.70
C THR A 13 13.77 -29.80 27.83
N ILE A 14 12.61 -30.36 27.50
CA ILE A 14 11.68 -30.93 28.47
C ILE A 14 12.10 -32.38 28.77
N GLY A 15 12.60 -32.62 29.99
CA GLY A 15 13.14 -33.94 30.39
C GLY A 15 12.13 -35.09 30.36
N ASP A 16 10.84 -34.80 30.51
CA ASP A 16 9.75 -35.78 30.41
C ASP A 16 9.39 -36.12 28.95
N PHE A 17 9.92 -35.34 28.00
CA PHE A 17 9.69 -35.55 26.58
C PHE A 17 10.72 -36.54 26.04
N SER A 18 10.41 -37.83 26.15
CA SER A 18 11.26 -38.98 25.79
C SER A 18 11.83 -39.00 24.36
N LYS A 19 11.50 -38.03 23.49
CA LYS A 19 11.88 -38.04 22.08
C LYS A 19 12.92 -36.95 21.77
N ASP A 20 14.17 -37.35 21.87
CA ASP A 20 15.39 -36.64 21.49
C ASP A 20 15.45 -36.19 20.01
N THR A 21 14.75 -36.89 19.12
CA THR A 21 14.82 -36.72 17.65
C THR A 21 13.66 -35.90 17.05
N ILE A 22 13.12 -34.91 17.77
CA ILE A 22 12.08 -34.04 17.22
C ILE A 22 12.70 -33.05 16.24
N THR A 23 12.31 -33.18 14.97
CA THR A 23 12.63 -32.23 13.90
C THR A 23 11.46 -31.28 13.67
N CYS A 24 11.70 -30.12 13.05
CA CYS A 24 10.64 -29.17 12.67
C CYS A 24 9.46 -29.84 11.94
N LYS A 25 9.76 -30.70 10.95
CA LYS A 25 8.72 -31.45 10.22
C LYS A 25 7.94 -32.39 11.14
N SER A 26 8.61 -33.05 12.08
CA SER A 26 7.94 -33.93 13.04
C SER A 26 7.06 -33.15 14.02
N ALA A 27 7.54 -31.99 14.52
CA ALA A 27 6.79 -31.11 15.40
C ALA A 27 5.50 -30.63 14.72
N GLN A 28 5.60 -30.13 13.48
CA GLN A 28 4.45 -29.70 12.69
C GLN A 28 3.47 -30.85 12.43
N ALA A 29 3.94 -32.02 11.99
CA ALA A 29 3.07 -33.17 11.72
C ALA A 29 2.32 -33.64 12.98
N ARG A 30 3.01 -33.64 14.13
CA ARG A 30 2.41 -34.00 15.43
C ARG A 30 1.35 -32.99 15.85
N PHE A 31 1.62 -31.70 15.69
CA PHE A 31 0.67 -30.64 15.97
C PHE A 31 -0.59 -30.76 15.10
N ASN A 32 -0.43 -30.96 13.79
CA ASN A 32 -1.57 -31.16 12.89
C ASN A 32 -2.39 -32.42 13.25
N THR A 33 -1.71 -33.49 13.65
CA THR A 33 -2.38 -34.72 14.11
C THR A 33 -3.16 -34.48 15.40
N LEU A 34 -2.62 -33.68 16.32
CA LEU A 34 -3.28 -33.30 17.56
C LEU A 34 -4.57 -32.51 17.30
N LEU A 35 -4.52 -31.49 16.45
CA LEU A 35 -5.71 -30.71 16.07
C LEU A 35 -6.76 -31.58 15.37
N ALA A 36 -6.34 -32.40 14.39
CA ALA A 36 -7.27 -33.29 13.68
C ALA A 36 -7.93 -34.32 14.61
N SER A 37 -7.20 -34.81 15.61
CA SER A 37 -7.75 -35.68 16.64
C SER A 37 -8.77 -34.95 17.52
N HIS A 38 -8.51 -33.68 17.84
CA HIS A 38 -9.41 -32.85 18.64
C HIS A 38 -10.71 -32.55 17.90
N HIS A 39 -10.66 -32.14 16.63
CA HIS A 39 -11.87 -31.93 15.81
C HIS A 39 -12.77 -33.17 15.76
N LYS A 40 -12.18 -34.35 15.54
CA LYS A 40 -12.93 -35.62 15.52
C LYS A 40 -13.55 -35.94 16.89
N PHE A 41 -12.90 -35.51 17.97
CA PHE A 41 -13.42 -35.68 19.31
C PHE A 41 -14.60 -34.74 19.56
N ASP A 42 -14.51 -33.47 19.17
CA ASP A 42 -15.61 -32.51 19.32
C ASP A 42 -16.83 -32.88 18.48
N GLU A 43 -16.63 -33.34 17.24
CA GLU A 43 -17.71 -33.85 16.39
C GLU A 43 -18.45 -35.03 17.03
N LYS A 44 -17.70 -35.98 17.60
CA LYS A 44 -18.27 -37.11 18.36
C LYS A 44 -18.94 -36.67 19.66
N SER A 45 -18.42 -35.61 20.29
CA SER A 45 -18.96 -35.06 21.55
C SER A 45 -20.29 -34.35 21.32
N ALA A 46 -20.43 -33.62 20.21
CA ALA A 46 -21.66 -32.93 19.84
C ALA A 46 -22.83 -33.92 19.71
N GLY A 47 -22.57 -35.14 19.23
CA GLY A 47 -23.55 -36.23 19.15
C GLY A 47 -23.84 -36.96 20.48
N ALA A 48 -23.06 -36.71 21.54
CA ALA A 48 -23.15 -37.40 22.83
C ALA A 48 -23.72 -36.53 23.97
N SER A 49 -24.37 -35.41 23.62
CA SER A 49 -24.97 -34.46 24.57
C SER A 49 -25.94 -35.19 25.53
N GLY A 50 -25.55 -35.30 26.80
CA GLY A 50 -26.31 -36.01 27.84
C GLY A 50 -25.44 -36.70 28.89
N LYS A 51 -24.15 -36.95 28.60
CA LYS A 51 -23.20 -37.40 29.63
C LYS A 51 -22.43 -36.22 30.22
N ARG A 52 -22.48 -36.09 31.55
CA ARG A 52 -21.69 -35.14 32.34
C ARG A 52 -20.20 -35.44 32.16
N GLN A 53 -19.57 -34.83 31.16
CA GLN A 53 -18.13 -34.90 30.96
C GLN A 53 -17.45 -33.93 31.93
N SER A 54 -16.46 -34.42 32.68
CA SER A 54 -15.56 -33.55 33.43
C SER A 54 -14.82 -32.66 32.44
N TYR A 55 -15.07 -31.35 32.50
CA TYR A 55 -14.36 -30.36 31.70
C TYR A 55 -12.91 -30.32 32.20
N MET A 56 -11.97 -30.74 31.36
CA MET A 56 -10.54 -30.79 31.70
C MET A 56 -9.85 -29.56 31.10
N GLU A 57 -8.98 -28.89 31.83
CA GLU A 57 -8.21 -27.70 31.39
C GLU A 57 -7.48 -27.92 30.04
N LYS A 58 -6.97 -29.14 29.82
CA LYS A 58 -6.36 -29.54 28.53
C LYS A 58 -7.32 -29.37 27.34
N ARG A 59 -8.61 -29.63 27.55
CA ARG A 59 -9.64 -29.56 26.51
C ARG A 59 -9.91 -28.09 26.15
N GLN A 60 -10.07 -27.23 27.16
CA GLN A 60 -10.17 -25.77 26.97
C GLN A 60 -9.00 -25.21 26.18
N PHE A 61 -7.78 -25.60 26.57
CA PHE A 61 -6.60 -25.15 25.87
C PHE A 61 -6.57 -25.60 24.40
N LEU A 62 -7.04 -26.82 24.10
CA LEU A 62 -7.14 -27.30 22.73
C LEU A 62 -8.26 -26.62 21.94
N ASP A 63 -9.40 -26.31 22.57
CA ASP A 63 -10.47 -25.50 21.97
C ASP A 63 -9.94 -24.12 21.56
N GLU A 64 -9.23 -23.43 22.45
CA GLU A 64 -8.62 -22.12 22.20
C GLU A 64 -7.56 -22.20 21.09
N LEU A 65 -6.72 -23.24 21.11
CA LEU A 65 -5.69 -23.44 20.08
C LEU A 65 -6.28 -23.67 18.69
N VAL A 66 -7.37 -24.44 18.59
CA VAL A 66 -8.07 -24.68 17.32
C VAL A 66 -8.60 -23.36 16.76
N VAL A 67 -9.26 -22.54 17.60
CA VAL A 67 -9.77 -21.23 17.17
C VAL A 67 -8.63 -20.36 16.63
N LEU A 68 -7.53 -20.22 17.38
CA LEU A 68 -6.38 -19.41 16.95
C LEU A 68 -5.74 -19.93 15.66
N PHE A 69 -5.69 -21.24 15.48
CA PHE A 69 -5.12 -21.85 14.28
C PHE A 69 -6.01 -21.63 13.06
N ASP A 70 -7.32 -21.83 13.19
CA ASP A 70 -8.28 -21.61 12.11
C ASP A 70 -8.35 -20.13 11.69
N GLU A 71 -8.27 -19.21 12.65
CA GLU A 71 -8.16 -17.78 12.37
C GLU A 71 -6.87 -17.46 11.60
N HIS A 72 -5.75 -18.06 11.99
CA HIS A 72 -4.48 -17.89 11.30
C HIS A 72 -4.53 -18.43 9.86
N GLU A 73 -5.07 -19.63 9.63
CA GLU A 73 -5.22 -20.18 8.27
C GLU A 73 -6.17 -19.34 7.41
N ARG A 74 -7.24 -18.77 8.00
CA ARG A 74 -8.18 -17.90 7.29
C ARG A 74 -7.57 -16.56 6.88
N ASP A 75 -6.65 -16.02 7.69
CA ASP A 75 -6.09 -14.68 7.47
C ASP A 75 -4.79 -14.70 6.64
N GLU A 76 -4.06 -15.81 6.61
CA GLU A 76 -2.92 -16.04 5.69
C GLU A 76 -3.19 -15.69 4.22
N PRO A 77 -4.25 -16.22 3.55
CA PRO A 77 -4.52 -15.90 2.16
C PRO A 77 -4.85 -14.42 1.94
N LYS A 78 -5.44 -13.74 2.94
CA LYS A 78 -5.70 -12.29 2.87
C LYS A 78 -4.40 -11.50 2.90
N ARG A 79 -3.50 -11.83 3.82
CA ARG A 79 -2.16 -11.21 3.90
C ARG A 79 -1.33 -11.44 2.64
N SER A 80 -1.41 -12.65 2.07
CA SER A 80 -0.72 -12.97 0.81
C SER A 80 -1.28 -12.19 -0.39
N ARG A 81 -2.60 -12.00 -0.45
CA ARG A 81 -3.24 -11.16 -1.47
C ARG A 81 -2.85 -9.70 -1.34
N GLU A 82 -2.93 -9.14 -0.13
CA GLU A 82 -2.53 -7.76 0.13
C GLU A 82 -1.06 -7.49 -0.26
N GLN A 83 -0.16 -8.44 0.01
CA GLN A 83 1.24 -8.35 -0.42
C GLN A 83 1.38 -8.40 -1.95
N ASN A 84 0.65 -9.28 -2.62
CA ASN A 84 0.66 -9.36 -4.09
C ASN A 84 0.06 -8.11 -4.74
N ASP A 85 -1.05 -7.61 -4.22
CA ASP A 85 -1.70 -6.39 -4.71
C ASP A 85 -0.77 -5.18 -4.57
N LYS A 86 -0.05 -5.09 -3.44
CA LYS A 86 0.98 -4.06 -3.24
C LYS A 86 2.13 -4.21 -4.24
N ALA A 87 2.65 -5.41 -4.44
CA ALA A 87 3.71 -5.67 -5.42
C ALA A 87 3.25 -5.34 -6.85
N GLN A 88 2.01 -5.69 -7.20
CA GLN A 88 1.41 -5.38 -8.50
C GLN A 88 1.19 -3.87 -8.68
N ALA A 89 0.79 -3.15 -7.64
CA ALA A 89 0.68 -1.70 -7.67
C ALA A 89 2.04 -1.05 -7.94
N GLU A 90 3.09 -1.50 -7.27
CA GLU A 90 4.47 -1.03 -7.51
C GLU A 90 4.96 -1.33 -8.93
N GLU A 91 4.69 -2.53 -9.44
CA GLU A 91 5.03 -2.90 -10.82
C GLU A 91 4.27 -2.03 -11.85
N SER A 92 2.97 -1.82 -11.62
CA SER A 92 2.13 -1.00 -12.49
C SER A 92 2.62 0.46 -12.54
N ALA A 93 3.01 1.03 -11.39
CA ALA A 93 3.61 2.35 -11.32
C ALA A 93 4.93 2.40 -12.10
N GLY A 94 5.79 1.40 -11.96
CA GLY A 94 7.03 1.28 -12.72
C GLY A 94 6.79 1.17 -14.24
N LYS A 95 5.76 0.44 -14.66
CA LYS A 95 5.36 0.34 -16.07
C LYS A 95 4.91 1.69 -16.63
N LEU A 96 4.07 2.43 -15.89
CA LEU A 96 3.63 3.77 -16.32
C LEU A 96 4.80 4.73 -16.52
N MET A 97 5.80 4.70 -15.63
CA MET A 97 7.00 5.53 -15.76
C MET A 97 7.82 5.15 -17.00
N ARG A 98 8.00 3.86 -17.27
CA ARG A 98 8.69 3.37 -18.48
C ARG A 98 7.95 3.75 -19.75
N ASP A 99 6.63 3.56 -19.78
CA ASP A 99 5.79 3.90 -20.93
C ASP A 99 5.83 5.41 -21.21
N ALA A 100 5.75 6.24 -20.18
CA ALA A 100 5.90 7.70 -20.31
C ALA A 100 7.27 8.12 -20.85
N ALA A 101 8.35 7.46 -20.42
CA ALA A 101 9.69 7.70 -20.94
C ALA A 101 9.83 7.29 -22.42
N LEU A 102 9.27 6.14 -22.81
CA LEU A 102 9.27 5.67 -24.20
C LEU A 102 8.47 6.59 -25.12
N GLN A 103 7.29 7.08 -24.68
CA GLN A 103 6.52 8.06 -25.45
C GLN A 103 7.33 9.35 -25.65
N ARG A 104 7.96 9.89 -24.60
CA ARG A 104 8.86 11.05 -24.70
C ARG A 104 10.03 10.81 -25.66
N MET A 105 10.58 9.60 -25.74
CA MET A 105 11.61 9.26 -26.72
C MET A 105 11.05 9.23 -28.15
N LYS A 106 9.86 8.66 -28.33
CA LYS A 106 9.18 8.58 -29.62
C LYS A 106 8.82 9.97 -30.16
N ASP A 107 8.34 10.87 -29.30
CA ASP A 107 8.00 12.25 -29.67
C ASP A 107 9.25 13.02 -30.14
N ARG A 108 10.39 12.85 -29.45
CA ARG A 108 11.68 13.42 -29.88
C ARG A 108 12.16 12.87 -31.22
N LYS A 109 11.90 11.58 -31.50
CA LYS A 109 12.25 10.98 -32.80
C LYS A 109 11.36 11.51 -33.92
N LYS A 110 10.06 11.66 -33.68
CA LYS A 110 9.09 12.15 -34.68
C LYS A 110 9.33 13.61 -35.07
N GLY A 111 9.83 14.44 -34.15
CA GLY A 111 10.23 15.83 -34.44
C GLY A 111 11.53 15.97 -35.25
N SER A 112 12.21 14.87 -35.59
CA SER A 112 13.45 14.88 -36.39
C SER A 112 13.24 14.48 -37.85
N ASP A 113 12.07 13.95 -38.23
CA ASP A 113 11.78 13.38 -39.56
C ASP A 113 10.78 14.24 -40.38
N GLY A 114 10.52 15.48 -39.97
CA GLY A 114 9.64 16.41 -40.69
C GLY A 114 10.37 17.74 -40.96
N ASP A 115 10.42 18.09 -42.24
CA ASP A 115 10.85 19.36 -42.84
C ASP A 115 12.33 19.49 -43.25
N ASP A 116 12.64 18.92 -44.42
CA ASP A 116 13.57 19.49 -45.39
C ASP A 116 13.01 20.83 -45.91
N HIS A 117 13.36 21.94 -45.24
CA HIS A 117 13.47 23.23 -45.92
C HIS A 117 14.61 24.04 -45.32
N LEU A 118 15.60 24.32 -46.17
CA LEU A 118 16.76 25.17 -45.94
C LEU A 118 16.39 26.44 -45.17
N SER A 119 16.86 26.55 -43.92
CA SER A 119 17.21 27.83 -43.32
C SER A 119 18.40 27.61 -42.39
N GLU A 120 19.48 28.30 -42.72
CA GLU A 120 20.75 28.34 -42.02
C GLU A 120 20.54 28.75 -40.56
N ARG A 121 20.67 27.81 -39.62
CA ARG A 121 20.71 28.09 -38.19
C ARG A 121 21.83 27.27 -37.54
N PRO A 122 22.66 27.88 -36.69
CA PRO A 122 23.84 27.23 -36.14
C PRO A 122 23.42 26.03 -35.28
N SER A 123 23.99 24.88 -35.63
CA SER A 123 23.96 23.65 -34.86
C SER A 123 24.39 23.91 -33.42
N MET A 124 23.41 24.10 -32.53
CA MET A 124 23.63 24.01 -31.09
C MET A 124 22.76 22.87 -30.61
N ARG A 125 23.31 21.66 -30.69
CA ARG A 125 22.75 20.46 -30.08
C ARG A 125 22.86 20.62 -28.56
N HIS A 126 21.99 21.45 -27.98
CA HIS A 126 21.93 21.65 -26.54
C HIS A 126 21.44 20.33 -25.93
N LYS A 127 22.37 19.59 -25.33
CA LYS A 127 22.04 18.40 -24.56
C LYS A 127 21.45 18.91 -23.25
N ASN A 128 20.13 19.06 -23.19
CA ASN A 128 19.47 19.39 -21.93
C ASN A 128 19.73 18.24 -20.96
N ASN A 129 20.56 18.48 -19.95
CA ASN A 129 20.86 17.50 -18.93
C ASN A 129 19.65 17.36 -17.99
N VAL A 130 19.60 16.28 -17.20
CA VAL A 130 18.53 16.08 -16.21
C VAL A 130 18.41 17.28 -15.26
N ILE A 131 19.54 17.93 -14.95
CA ILE A 131 19.59 19.17 -14.15
C ILE A 131 18.90 20.35 -14.84
N ASP A 132 19.02 20.47 -16.16
CA ASP A 132 18.39 21.55 -16.92
C ASP A 132 16.87 21.34 -16.97
N LEU A 133 16.42 20.09 -17.13
CA LEU A 133 14.99 19.75 -17.07
C LEU A 133 14.39 20.00 -15.68
N MET A 134 15.11 19.66 -14.61
CA MET A 134 14.67 19.97 -13.24
C MET A 134 14.61 21.48 -12.98
N ARG A 135 15.57 22.25 -13.52
CA ARG A 135 15.56 23.71 -13.44
C ARG A 135 14.36 24.29 -14.18
N ASP A 136 14.09 23.82 -15.40
CA ASP A 136 12.93 24.25 -16.20
C ASP A 136 11.60 23.94 -15.51
N ASP A 137 11.48 22.78 -14.85
CA ASP A 137 10.29 22.39 -14.08
C ASP A 137 10.10 23.26 -12.83
N ILE A 138 11.18 23.55 -12.09
CA ILE A 138 11.15 24.47 -10.94
C ILE A 138 10.73 25.87 -11.38
N GLU A 139 11.28 26.37 -12.49
CA GLU A 139 10.91 27.67 -13.05
C GLU A 139 9.48 27.68 -13.58
N ALA A 140 9.02 26.60 -14.20
CA ALA A 140 7.64 26.47 -14.66
C ALA A 140 6.65 26.43 -13.50
N GLU A 141 6.98 25.76 -12.39
CA GLU A 141 6.23 25.84 -11.14
C GLU A 141 6.22 27.25 -10.55
N GLY A 142 7.37 27.93 -10.53
CA GLY A 142 7.47 29.33 -10.09
C GLY A 142 6.55 30.25 -10.89
N ARG A 143 6.61 30.15 -12.23
CA ARG A 143 5.73 30.89 -13.15
C ARG A 143 4.25 30.58 -12.92
N LYS A 144 3.89 29.34 -12.58
CA LYS A 144 2.51 28.96 -12.23
C LYS A 144 2.08 29.59 -10.90
N ARG A 145 2.93 29.55 -9.87
CA ARG A 145 2.66 30.16 -8.55
C ARG A 145 2.48 31.67 -8.67
N GLU A 146 3.34 32.34 -9.44
CA GLU A 146 3.20 33.76 -9.73
C GLU A 146 1.89 34.04 -10.48
N ARG A 147 1.56 33.28 -11.52
CA ARG A 147 0.32 33.46 -12.29
C ARG A 147 -0.94 33.23 -11.42
N CYS A 148 -0.93 32.24 -10.54
CA CYS A 148 -1.99 32.01 -9.57
C CYS A 148 -2.07 33.14 -8.53
N GLY A 149 -0.93 33.63 -8.04
CA GLY A 149 -0.85 34.79 -7.16
C GLY A 149 -1.36 36.08 -7.81
N TRP A 150 -1.02 36.31 -9.08
CA TRP A 150 -1.51 37.41 -9.89
C TRP A 150 -3.03 37.33 -10.13
N ARG A 151 -3.58 36.14 -10.41
CA ARG A 151 -5.04 35.94 -10.49
C ARG A 151 -5.72 36.24 -9.15
N ARG A 152 -5.14 35.79 -8.04
CA ARG A 152 -5.69 36.04 -6.69
C ARG A 152 -5.66 37.53 -6.34
N ARG A 153 -4.57 38.24 -6.68
CA ARG A 153 -4.42 39.68 -6.46
C ARG A 153 -5.34 40.51 -7.36
N LYS A 154 -5.58 40.08 -8.61
CA LYS A 154 -6.60 40.70 -9.49
C LYS A 154 -8.02 40.47 -8.98
N SER A 155 -8.32 39.26 -8.49
CA SER A 155 -9.62 38.95 -7.88
C SER A 155 -9.88 39.82 -6.64
N ALA A 156 -8.89 40.01 -5.76
CA ALA A 156 -8.98 40.89 -4.59
C ALA A 156 -9.16 42.38 -4.95
N LYS A 157 -8.54 42.86 -6.03
CA LYS A 157 -8.76 44.23 -6.54
C LYS A 157 -10.13 44.40 -7.19
N SER A 158 -10.66 43.34 -7.81
CA SER A 158 -12.01 43.33 -8.36
C SER A 158 -13.05 43.36 -7.24
N SER A 159 -12.90 42.55 -6.18
CA SER A 159 -13.81 42.56 -5.03
C SER A 159 -13.79 43.88 -4.25
N GLY A 160 -12.61 44.49 -4.08
CA GLY A 160 -12.48 45.81 -3.41
C GLY A 160 -13.13 46.97 -4.18
N ASN A 161 -13.41 46.82 -5.47
CA ASN A 161 -14.12 47.84 -6.26
C ASN A 161 -15.65 47.76 -6.12
N TYR A 162 -16.19 46.61 -5.69
CA TYR A 162 -17.62 46.46 -5.37
C TYR A 162 -17.91 46.92 -3.92
N ASP A 163 -16.96 46.78 -2.99
CA ASP A 163 -17.11 47.26 -1.61
C ASP A 163 -17.09 48.80 -1.49
N PHE A 164 -16.32 49.48 -2.35
CA PHE A 164 -16.28 50.95 -2.37
C PHE A 164 -17.58 51.58 -2.89
N ASN A 165 -18.35 50.86 -3.72
CA ASN A 165 -19.65 51.31 -4.20
C ASN A 165 -20.76 51.07 -3.16
N LEU A 166 -20.77 49.94 -2.43
CA LEU A 166 -21.78 49.73 -1.38
C LEU A 166 -21.69 50.76 -0.24
N ALA A 167 -20.48 51.16 0.16
CA ALA A 167 -20.29 52.17 1.21
C ALA A 167 -20.78 53.57 0.80
N LYS A 168 -20.82 53.88 -0.50
CA LYS A 168 -21.32 55.17 -1.03
C LYS A 168 -22.85 55.21 -1.07
N TRP A 169 -23.51 54.09 -1.33
CA TRP A 169 -24.97 53.99 -1.38
C TRP A 169 -25.59 53.91 0.03
N SER A 170 -24.92 53.28 1.00
CA SER A 170 -25.39 53.26 2.40
C SER A 170 -25.33 54.63 3.10
N ARG A 171 -24.51 55.57 2.63
CA ARG A 171 -24.42 56.92 3.20
C ARG A 171 -25.50 57.89 2.70
N ILE A 172 -26.17 57.55 1.59
CA ILE A 172 -27.30 58.32 1.03
C ILE A 172 -28.64 57.89 1.66
N ALA A 173 -28.73 56.66 2.16
CA ALA A 173 -29.95 56.14 2.80
C ALA A 173 -30.15 56.57 4.27
N LEU A 174 -29.20 57.31 4.87
CA LEU A 174 -29.22 57.73 6.28
C LEU A 174 -29.36 59.26 6.45
N ILE A 175 -30.04 59.92 5.50
CA ILE A 175 -30.53 61.30 5.62
C ILE A 175 -32.01 61.28 5.21
N LYS A 176 -32.88 60.87 6.14
CA LYS A 176 -34.30 61.21 6.19
C LYS A 176 -34.79 61.00 7.61
#